data_AF-A0A0R2V754-F1
#
_entry.id   AF-A0A0R2V754-F1
#
_cell.length_a   1.000
_cell.length_b   1.000
_cell.length_c   1.000
_cell.angle_alpha   90.00
_cell.angle_beta   90.00
_cell.angle_gamma   90.00
#
_symmetry.space_group_name_H-M   'P 1'
#
loop_
_entity.id
_entity.type
_entity.pdbx_description
1 polymer ?
#
loop_
_entity_poly.entity_id
_entity_poly.type
_entity_poly.pdbx_seq_one_letter_code
_entity_poly.pdbx_strand_id
1 'polypeptide(L)'
;MSENLLDLVKTIRDRKNKDEDKSYTSSLLSGGLTKCIDKMQEEFGELTEALNDNSNVVHEAADTIYHLLVTLEVANIKFEDVLKELENRKNQSGIEEKNNRK
;
A
#
# COMPACT_ATOMS: atom_id res chain seq x y z
N MET A 1 -13.73 -7.80 -3.40
CA MET A 1 -12.86 -6.87 -2.63
C MET A 1 -11.43 -6.92 -3.13
N SER A 2 -10.84 -8.11 -3.33
CA SER A 2 -9.51 -8.27 -3.96
C SER A 2 -9.44 -7.77 -5.42
N GLU A 3 -10.50 -7.93 -6.21
CA GLU A 3 -10.50 -7.51 -7.63
C GLU A 3 -10.23 -6.01 -7.81
N ASN A 4 -10.90 -5.12 -7.06
CA ASN A 4 -10.66 -3.68 -7.12
C ASN A 4 -9.22 -3.29 -6.77
N LEU A 5 -8.62 -3.93 -5.75
CA LEU A 5 -7.22 -3.66 -5.37
C LEU A 5 -6.25 -4.16 -6.44
N LEU A 6 -6.51 -5.34 -7.02
CA LEU A 6 -5.66 -5.86 -8.10
C LEU A 6 -5.76 -5.02 -9.37
N ASP A 7 -6.93 -4.47 -9.69
CA ASP A 7 -7.10 -3.56 -10.83
C ASP A 7 -6.42 -2.20 -10.59
N LEU A 8 -6.44 -1.71 -9.35
CA LEU A 8 -5.63 -0.56 -8.94
C LEU A 8 -4.13 -0.84 -9.09
N VAL A 9 -3.66 -2.00 -8.63
CA VAL A 9 -2.25 -2.41 -8.80
C VAL A 9 -1.86 -2.50 -10.28
N LYS A 10 -2.69 -3.09 -11.14
CA LYS A 10 -2.46 -3.09 -12.59
C LYS A 10 -2.33 -1.66 -13.13
N THR A 11 -3.21 -0.77 -12.71
CA THR A 11 -3.18 0.64 -13.12
C THR A 11 -1.90 1.35 -12.67
N ILE A 12 -1.43 1.11 -11.44
CA ILE A 12 -0.17 1.64 -10.92
C ILE A 12 1.01 1.09 -11.74
N ARG A 13 1.03 -0.22 -11.98
CA ARG A 13 2.07 -0.91 -12.75
C ARG A 13 2.16 -0.41 -14.19
N ASP A 14 1.01 -0.17 -14.83
CA ASP A 14 0.93 0.41 -16.18
C ASP A 14 1.45 1.85 -16.24
N ARG A 15 1.41 2.58 -15.12
CA ARG A 15 1.91 3.96 -15.02
C ARG A 15 3.42 4.03 -14.74
N LYS A 16 4.04 2.93 -14.28
CA LYS A 16 5.49 2.84 -14.02
C LYS A 16 6.35 3.08 -15.25
N ASN A 17 5.84 2.75 -16.44
CA ASN A 17 6.56 2.87 -17.72
C ASN A 17 6.03 4.01 -18.60
N LYS A 18 5.22 4.92 -18.06
CA LYS A 18 4.63 6.05 -18.78
C LYS A 18 5.29 7.36 -18.37
N ASP A 19 5.21 8.36 -19.26
CA ASP A 19 5.73 9.72 -19.03
C ASP A 19 5.32 10.26 -17.65
N GLU A 20 6.31 10.82 -16.95
CA GLU A 20 6.17 11.40 -15.63
C GLU A 20 5.20 12.58 -15.55
N ASP A 21 5.08 13.35 -16.64
CA ASP A 21 4.18 14.51 -16.73
C ASP A 21 2.71 14.14 -16.93
N LYS A 22 2.40 12.85 -17.15
CA LYS A 22 1.04 12.41 -17.49
C LYS A 22 0.22 11.94 -16.30
N SER A 23 0.84 11.65 -15.15
CA SER A 23 0.10 11.28 -13.95
C SER A 23 0.91 11.45 -12.65
N TYR A 24 0.21 11.78 -11.56
CA TYR A 24 0.79 11.84 -10.21
C TYR A 24 1.52 10.54 -9.83
N THR A 25 0.96 9.39 -10.17
CA THR A 25 1.59 8.08 -9.96
C THR A 25 2.93 7.95 -10.70
N SER A 26 2.98 8.41 -11.95
CA SER A 26 4.23 8.38 -12.74
C SER A 26 5.29 9.28 -12.11
N SER A 27 4.92 10.47 -11.63
CA SER A 27 5.84 11.37 -10.89
C SER A 27 6.36 10.79 -9.57
N LEU A 28 5.54 10.03 -8.84
CA LEU A 28 5.97 9.31 -7.64
C LEU A 28 6.98 8.21 -8.01
N LEU A 29 6.63 7.36 -8.98
CA LEU A 29 7.43 6.23 -9.41
C LEU A 29 8.77 6.68 -10.01
N SER A 30 8.80 7.76 -10.79
CA SER A 30 10.03 8.39 -11.30
C SER A 30 10.95 8.91 -10.20
N GLY A 31 10.39 9.32 -9.05
CA GLY A 31 11.16 9.76 -7.89
C GLY A 31 11.85 8.62 -7.13
N GLY A 32 11.63 7.37 -7.54
CA GLY A 32 12.27 6.19 -6.97
C GLY A 32 11.75 5.83 -5.57
N LEU A 33 12.42 4.85 -4.96
CA LEU A 33 11.97 4.24 -3.71
C LEU A 33 11.89 5.23 -2.55
N THR A 34 12.89 6.11 -2.39
CA THR A 34 12.93 7.06 -1.28
C THR A 34 11.72 8.00 -1.27
N LYS A 35 11.40 8.63 -2.42
CA LYS A 35 10.24 9.54 -2.52
C LYS A 35 8.93 8.82 -2.20
N CYS A 36 8.77 7.58 -2.67
CA CYS A 36 7.57 6.79 -2.36
C CYS A 36 7.47 6.44 -0.87
N ILE A 37 8.59 6.08 -0.22
CA ILE A 37 8.62 5.81 1.22
C ILE A 37 8.25 7.07 2.02
N ASP A 38 8.85 8.22 1.69
CA ASP A 38 8.58 9.48 2.38
C ASP A 38 7.08 9.83 2.32
N LYS A 39 6.47 9.70 1.14
CA LYS A 39 5.03 9.95 0.99
C LYS A 39 4.17 8.91 1.70
N MET A 40 4.54 7.63 1.67
CA MET A 40 3.84 6.59 2.44
C MET A 40 3.90 6.86 3.95
N GLN A 41 5.00 7.42 4.47
CA GLN A 41 5.12 7.80 5.88
C GLN A 41 4.25 9.00 6.23
N GLU A 42 4.17 9.99 5.33
CA GLU A 42 3.27 11.15 5.45
C GLU A 42 1.81 10.70 5.57
N GLU A 43 1.32 9.87 4.63
CA GLU A 43 -0.07 9.37 4.66
C GLU A 43 -0.39 8.57 5.93
N PHE A 44 0.58 7.80 6.43
CA PHE A 44 0.40 7.06 7.68
C PHE A 44 0.29 7.99 8.90
N GLY A 45 0.99 9.13 8.85
CA GLY A 45 0.85 10.22 9.83
C GLY A 45 -0.56 10.82 9.78
N GLU A 46 -1.03 11.19 8.59
CA GLU A 46 -2.37 11.77 8.37
C GLU A 46 -3.48 10.81 8.80
N LEU A 47 -3.36 9.51 8.49
CA LEU A 47 -4.28 8.48 8.98
C LEU A 47 -4.28 8.39 10.51
N THR A 48 -3.12 8.52 11.15
CA THR A 48 -3.03 8.50 12.61
C THR A 48 -3.75 9.69 13.23
N GLU A 49 -3.59 10.89 12.67
CA GLU A 49 -4.30 12.10 13.08
C GLU A 49 -5.81 11.95 12.88
N ALA A 50 -6.23 11.51 11.70
CA ALA A 50 -7.63 11.25 11.34
C ALA A 50 -8.31 10.26 12.32
N LEU A 51 -7.60 9.21 12.73
CA LEU A 51 -8.09 8.22 13.71
C LEU A 51 -8.25 8.81 15.11
N ASN A 52 -7.34 9.69 15.54
CA ASN A 52 -7.45 10.36 16.84
C ASN A 52 -8.61 11.37 16.85
N ASP A 53 -8.80 12.08 15.75
CA ASP A 53 -9.81 13.14 15.64
C ASP A 53 -11.17 12.64 15.14
N ASN A 54 -11.29 11.35 14.78
CA ASN A 54 -12.48 10.73 14.18
C ASN A 54 -13.02 11.49 12.96
N SER A 55 -12.13 12.03 12.13
CA SER A 55 -12.46 12.80 10.93
C SER A 55 -11.70 12.25 9.73
N ASN A 56 -12.32 12.26 8.53
CA ASN A 56 -11.70 11.82 7.27
C ASN A 56 -11.04 10.42 7.24
N VAL A 57 -11.23 9.56 8.25
CA VAL A 57 -10.56 8.26 8.39
C VAL A 57 -10.60 7.39 7.13
N VAL A 58 -11.75 7.34 6.44
CA VAL A 58 -11.90 6.52 5.21
C VAL A 58 -11.02 7.05 4.08
N HIS A 59 -10.86 8.37 3.98
CA HIS A 59 -10.03 9.01 2.97
C HIS A 59 -8.55 8.69 3.23
N GLU A 60 -8.06 8.97 4.43
CA GLU A 60 -6.66 8.73 4.78
C GLU A 60 -6.28 7.25 4.78
N ALA A 61 -7.24 6.37 5.14
CA ALA A 61 -7.02 4.94 5.03
C ALA A 61 -6.89 4.50 3.56
N ALA A 62 -7.68 5.07 2.67
CA ALA A 62 -7.57 4.79 1.24
C ALA A 62 -6.24 5.30 0.68
N ASP A 63 -5.79 6.51 1.08
CA ASP A 63 -4.54 7.07 0.57
C ASP A 63 -3.31 6.33 1.11
N THR A 64 -3.33 5.95 2.39
CA THR A 64 -2.32 5.06 2.98
C THR A 64 -2.21 3.75 2.20
N ILE A 65 -3.34 3.10 1.88
CA ILE A 65 -3.33 1.85 1.09
C ILE A 65 -2.77 2.13 -0.32
N TYR A 66 -3.18 3.22 -0.96
CA TYR A 66 -2.69 3.59 -2.28
C TYR A 66 -1.17 3.78 -2.29
N HIS A 67 -0.63 4.56 -1.37
CA HIS A 67 0.79 4.84 -1.26
C HIS A 67 1.63 3.62 -0.84
N LEU A 68 1.06 2.69 -0.05
CA LEU A 68 1.65 1.37 0.17
C LEU A 68 1.79 0.59 -1.14
N LEU A 69 0.73 0.50 -1.96
CA LEU A 69 0.77 -0.21 -3.24
C LEU A 69 1.80 0.39 -4.20
N VAL A 70 1.87 1.72 -4.32
CA VAL A 70 2.86 2.42 -5.14
C VAL A 70 4.28 2.12 -4.67
N THR A 71 4.51 2.11 -3.36
CA THR A 71 5.82 1.82 -2.75
C THR A 71 6.26 0.37 -3.00
N LEU A 72 5.34 -0.59 -2.90
CA LEU A 72 5.63 -1.99 -3.24
C LEU A 72 6.03 -2.15 -4.72
N GLU A 73 5.30 -1.50 -5.63
CA GLU A 73 5.60 -1.59 -7.07
C GLU A 73 6.96 -0.96 -7.44
N VAL A 74 7.34 0.16 -6.83
CA VAL A 74 8.69 0.74 -7.06
C VAL A 74 9.80 -0.12 -6.44
N ALA A 75 9.52 -0.79 -5.32
CA ALA A 75 10.41 -1.77 -4.70
C ALA A 75 10.48 -3.12 -5.45
N ASN A 76 9.70 -3.30 -6.53
CA ASN A 76 9.54 -4.55 -7.28
C ASN A 76 8.99 -5.71 -6.43
N ILE A 77 8.16 -5.40 -5.44
CA ILE A 77 7.44 -6.38 -4.63
C ILE A 77 6.01 -6.48 -5.17
N LYS A 78 5.59 -7.69 -5.53
CA LYS A 78 4.25 -7.94 -6.07
C LYS A 78 3.22 -7.92 -4.93
N PHE A 79 2.18 -7.10 -5.07
CA PHE A 79 1.08 -7.10 -4.09
C PHE A 79 0.39 -8.47 -4.00
N GLU A 80 0.41 -9.24 -5.08
CA GLU A 80 -0.07 -10.62 -5.11
C GLU A 80 0.63 -11.52 -4.08
N ASP A 81 1.91 -11.28 -3.78
CA ASP A 81 2.65 -12.03 -2.75
C ASP A 81 2.27 -11.58 -1.33
N VAL A 82 1.97 -10.28 -1.15
CA VAL A 82 1.40 -9.76 0.10
C VAL A 82 0.00 -10.35 0.37
N LEU A 83 -0.83 -10.50 -0.67
CA LEU A 83 -2.15 -11.12 -0.54
C LEU A 83 -2.06 -12.59 -0.09
N LYS A 84 -1.10 -13.36 -0.62
CA LYS A 84 -0.85 -14.74 -0.16
C LYS A 84 -0.46 -14.78 1.32
N GLU A 85 0.41 -13.85 1.74
CA GLU A 85 0.81 -13.73 3.14
C GLU A 85 -0.38 -13.36 4.05
N LEU A 86 -1.25 -12.45 3.62
CA LEU A 86 -2.47 -12.10 4.34
C LEU A 86 -3.45 -13.28 4.42
N GLU A 87 -3.54 -14.10 3.37
CA GLU A 87 -4.34 -15.34 3.38
C GLU A 87 -3.79 -16.34 4.40
N ASN A 88 -2.47 -16.53 4.46
CA ASN A 88 -1.83 -17.36 5.47
C ASN A 88 -2.16 -16.89 6.90
N ARG A 89 -2.11 -15.58 7.14
CA ARG A 89 -2.48 -14.97 8.43
C ARG A 89 -3.94 -15.13 8.79
N LYS A 90 -4.84 -15.18 7.80
CA LYS A 90 -6.25 -15.46 8.05
C LYS A 90 -6.46 -16.92 8.50
N ASN A 91 -5.65 -17.83 7.97
CA ASN A 91 -5.75 -19.27 8.24
C ASN A 91 -5.02 -19.70 9.52
N GLN A 92 -4.15 -18.86 10.07
CA GLN A 92 -3.54 -19.04 11.38
C GLN A 92 -4.29 -18.18 12.39
N SER A 93 -4.96 -18.78 13.38
CA SER A 93 -5.48 -17.93 14.46
C SER A 93 -4.29 -17.28 15.17
N GLY A 94 -4.34 -15.97 15.45
CA GLY A 94 -3.24 -15.25 16.09
C GLY A 94 -2.82 -15.78 17.48
N ILE A 95 -3.58 -16.75 18.02
CA ILE A 95 -3.27 -17.50 19.23
C ILE A 95 -2.29 -18.65 18.94
N GLU A 96 -2.45 -19.35 17.82
CA GLU A 96 -1.57 -20.46 17.41
C GLU A 96 -0.17 -19.97 17.04
N GLU A 97 -0.07 -18.82 16.39
CA GLU A 97 1.22 -18.21 16.04
C GLU A 97 2.02 -17.76 17.28
N LYS A 98 1.35 -17.25 18.32
CA LYS A 98 1.98 -16.94 19.61
C LYS A 98 2.45 -18.20 20.35
N ASN A 99 1.73 -19.31 20.20
CA ASN A 99 2.06 -20.58 20.86
C ASN A 99 3.21 -21.32 20.16
N ASN A 100 3.37 -21.19 18.84
CA ASN A 100 4.44 -21.82 18.06
C ASN A 100 5.79 -21.07 18.12
N ARG A 101 5.87 -19.93 18.82
CA ARG A 101 7.12 -19.18 19.06
C ARG A 101 7.80 -19.54 20.39
N LYS A 102 7.38 -20.62 21.06
CA LYS A 102 7.99 -21.16 22.29
C LYS A 102 8.84 -22.40 22.03
#